data_AF-A0A9D8PMB3-F1
#
_entry.id   AF-A0A9D8PMB3-F1
#
_cell.length_a   1.000
_cell.length_b   1.000
_cell.length_c   1.000
_cell.angle_alpha   90.00
_cell.angle_beta   90.00
_cell.angle_gamma   90.00
#
_symmetry.space_group_name_H-M   'P 1'
#
loop_
_entity.id
_entity.type
_entity.pdbx_description
1 polymer ?
#
loop_
_entity_poly.entity_id
_entity_poly.type
_entity_poly.pdbx_seq_one_letter_code
_entity_poly.pdbx_strand_id
1 'polypeptide(L)'
;MARTPSTPLADPSSPQAAGLPAEPQLQDMNAEQALAFIGLGLMRKLMAEGETSPWLWTGEEGAGSVDVASLRQRLELVDLAVRTSAPLTTAEVTHLLGARPGAPVVERGGLLARRRGRNVWILSRGGDGHGTAAHFHETPRRRF
;
A
#
# COMPACT_ATOMS: atom_id res chain seq x y z
N MET A 1 0.75 -82.70 4.15
CA MET A 1 -0.54 -82.05 3.79
C MET A 1 -0.23 -80.71 3.15
N ALA A 2 -0.40 -80.61 1.84
CA ALA A 2 -0.15 -79.40 1.05
C ALA A 2 -1.39 -78.51 1.04
N ARG A 3 -1.22 -77.18 1.09
CA ARG A 3 -2.21 -76.17 0.72
C ARG A 3 -1.55 -74.79 0.65
N THR A 4 -1.26 -74.33 -0.56
CA THR A 4 -1.07 -72.93 -0.92
C THR A 4 -2.43 -72.25 -1.12
N PRO A 5 -2.55 -70.96 -0.80
CA PRO A 5 -3.46 -70.07 -1.52
C PRO A 5 -2.68 -68.85 -2.06
N SER A 6 -2.56 -68.71 -3.38
CA SER A 6 -3.50 -68.01 -4.29
C SER A 6 -3.32 -66.50 -4.28
N THR A 7 -2.53 -66.05 -5.26
CA THR A 7 -2.39 -64.68 -5.75
C THR A 7 -3.76 -64.13 -6.22
N PRO A 8 -4.17 -62.90 -5.83
CA PRO A 8 -5.30 -62.25 -6.48
C PRO A 8 -4.85 -61.65 -7.81
N LEU A 9 -5.55 -62.06 -8.87
CA LEU A 9 -5.50 -61.50 -10.22
C LEU A 9 -6.09 -60.08 -10.17
N ALA A 10 -5.28 -59.07 -10.48
CA ALA A 10 -5.74 -57.69 -10.58
C ALA A 10 -6.55 -57.51 -11.87
N ASP A 11 -7.81 -57.07 -11.71
CA ASP A 11 -8.69 -56.63 -12.79
C ASP A 11 -8.15 -55.34 -13.45
N PRO A 12 -7.92 -55.30 -14.78
CA PRO A 12 -7.47 -54.10 -15.48
C PRO A 12 -8.65 -53.20 -15.94
N SER A 13 -9.72 -53.08 -15.17
CA SER A 13 -10.91 -52.32 -15.58
C SER A 13 -11.40 -51.39 -14.47
N SER A 14 -10.66 -50.32 -14.25
CA SER A 14 -11.17 -49.11 -13.57
C SER A 14 -10.67 -47.89 -14.33
N PRO A 15 -11.57 -47.06 -14.91
CA PRO A 15 -11.16 -45.80 -15.51
C PRO A 15 -10.72 -44.87 -14.37
N GLN A 16 -9.41 -44.78 -14.19
CA GLN A 16 -8.77 -43.84 -13.28
C GLN A 16 -9.27 -42.44 -13.64
N ALA A 17 -9.97 -41.83 -12.68
CA ALA A 17 -10.45 -40.47 -12.78
C ALA A 17 -9.30 -39.57 -13.25
N ALA A 18 -9.45 -39.04 -14.45
CA ALA A 18 -8.50 -38.14 -15.07
C ALA A 18 -8.16 -37.04 -14.08
N GLY A 19 -6.90 -37.02 -13.65
CA GLY A 19 -6.36 -35.94 -12.87
C GLY A 19 -6.65 -34.64 -13.60
N LEU A 20 -7.22 -33.68 -12.87
CA LEU A 20 -7.27 -32.28 -13.29
C LEU A 20 -5.88 -31.88 -13.81
N PRO A 21 -5.74 -31.25 -15.00
CA PRO A 21 -4.44 -30.84 -15.48
C PRO A 21 -3.80 -29.93 -14.43
N ALA A 22 -2.59 -30.31 -14.00
CA ALA A 22 -1.78 -29.53 -13.08
C ALA A 22 -1.70 -28.08 -13.60
N GLU A 23 -1.99 -27.12 -12.74
CA GLU A 23 -1.74 -25.72 -13.06
C GLU A 23 -0.24 -25.58 -13.40
N PRO A 24 0.12 -25.04 -14.58
CA PRO A 24 1.51 -24.91 -14.96
C PRO A 24 2.20 -24.01 -13.94
N GLN A 25 3.24 -24.52 -13.31
CA GLN A 25 4.04 -23.74 -12.38
C GLN A 25 4.75 -22.65 -13.20
N LEU A 26 4.60 -21.38 -12.79
CA LEU A 26 5.21 -20.21 -13.46
C LEU A 26 6.74 -20.35 -13.66
N GLN A 27 7.39 -21.27 -12.94
CA GLN A 27 8.81 -21.56 -13.01
C GLN A 27 9.22 -22.28 -14.32
N ASP A 28 8.28 -22.97 -14.98
CA ASP A 28 8.53 -23.71 -16.23
C ASP A 28 8.11 -22.93 -17.50
N MET A 29 7.69 -21.68 -17.35
CA MET A 29 7.16 -20.86 -18.44
C MET A 29 8.23 -19.89 -18.96
N ASN A 30 8.35 -19.76 -20.28
CA ASN A 30 9.16 -18.69 -20.86
C ASN A 30 8.48 -17.31 -20.67
N ALA A 31 9.22 -16.22 -20.90
CA ALA A 31 8.71 -14.86 -20.66
C ALA A 31 7.46 -14.53 -21.50
N GLU A 32 7.38 -15.04 -22.73
CA GLU A 32 6.24 -14.84 -23.62
C GLU A 32 4.98 -15.58 -23.12
N GLN A 33 5.14 -16.80 -22.64
CA GLN A 33 4.07 -17.62 -22.08
C GLN A 33 3.56 -17.05 -20.75
N ALA A 34 4.47 -16.58 -19.88
CA ALA A 34 4.09 -15.93 -18.63
C ALA A 34 3.28 -14.65 -18.90
N LEU A 35 3.72 -13.84 -19.87
CA LEU A 35 2.99 -12.64 -20.28
C LEU A 35 1.63 -12.97 -20.88
N ALA A 36 1.56 -14.00 -21.74
CA ALA A 36 0.31 -14.46 -22.32
C ALA A 36 -0.67 -14.97 -21.25
N PHE A 37 -0.18 -15.70 -20.26
CA PHE A 37 -0.98 -16.22 -19.15
C PHE A 37 -1.51 -15.09 -18.25
N ILE A 38 -0.66 -14.12 -17.92
CA ILE A 38 -1.06 -12.91 -17.17
C ILE A 38 -2.09 -12.10 -17.97
N GLY A 39 -1.88 -11.93 -19.28
CA GLY A 39 -2.81 -11.24 -20.17
C GLY A 39 -4.18 -11.92 -20.25
N LEU A 40 -4.19 -13.26 -20.30
CA LEU A 40 -5.43 -14.05 -20.31
C LEU A 40 -6.19 -13.94 -18.97
N GLY A 41 -5.47 -13.99 -17.84
CA GLY A 41 -6.05 -13.78 -16.51
C GLY A 41 -6.65 -12.38 -16.36
N LEU A 42 -5.96 -11.35 -16.85
CA LEU A 42 -6.46 -9.97 -16.88
C LEU A 42 -7.73 -9.82 -17.72
N MET A 43 -7.75 -10.38 -18.94
CA MET A 43 -8.94 -10.34 -19.80
C MET A 43 -10.14 -11.04 -19.15
N ARG A 44 -9.91 -12.20 -18.52
CA ARG A 44 -10.98 -12.92 -17.80
C ARG A 44 -11.53 -12.09 -16.63
N LYS A 45 -10.65 -11.41 -15.88
CA LYS A 45 -11.07 -10.52 -14.79
C LYS A 45 -11.89 -9.34 -15.31
N LEU A 46 -11.43 -8.68 -16.37
CA LEU A 46 -12.13 -7.54 -16.99
C LEU A 46 -13.49 -7.93 -17.59
N MET A 47 -13.62 -9.13 -18.16
CA MET A 47 -14.89 -9.62 -18.67
C MET A 47 -15.86 -10.07 -17.57
N ALA A 48 -15.35 -10.52 -16.42
CA ALA A 48 -16.16 -10.88 -15.26
C ALA A 48 -16.61 -9.63 -14.47
N GLU A 49 -15.78 -8.60 -14.40
CA GLU A 49 -16.02 -7.33 -13.71
C GLU A 49 -16.61 -6.26 -14.65
N GLY A 50 -17.59 -6.66 -15.47
CA GLY A 50 -18.33 -5.74 -16.33
C GLY A 50 -18.78 -4.50 -15.54
N GLU A 51 -18.14 -3.36 -15.84
CA GLU A 51 -18.42 -2.02 -15.30
C GLU A 51 -17.87 -1.63 -13.91
N THR A 52 -16.77 -2.21 -13.43
CA THR A 52 -16.01 -1.56 -12.34
C THR A 52 -14.56 -1.28 -12.73
N SER A 53 -14.15 -0.01 -12.62
CA SER A 53 -12.86 0.47 -13.08
C SER A 53 -11.69 -0.26 -12.38
N PRO A 54 -10.71 -0.84 -13.11
CA PRO A 54 -9.68 -1.72 -12.53
C PRO A 54 -8.60 -1.00 -11.71
N TRP A 55 -8.67 0.33 -11.63
CA TRP A 55 -7.67 1.18 -10.98
C TRP A 55 -8.05 1.63 -9.57
N LEU A 56 -9.11 1.09 -8.96
CA LEU A 56 -9.23 1.17 -7.51
C LEU A 56 -8.32 0.09 -6.92
N TRP A 57 -7.24 0.55 -6.27
CA TRP A 57 -6.55 -0.19 -5.22
C TRP A 57 -7.53 -1.12 -4.51
N THR A 58 -7.24 -2.42 -4.50
CA THR A 58 -7.85 -3.36 -3.58
C THR A 58 -7.48 -2.95 -2.16
N GLY A 59 -8.16 -1.93 -1.65
CA GLY A 59 -8.26 -1.67 -0.24
C GLY A 59 -9.13 -2.78 0.31
N GLU A 60 -8.49 -3.73 0.97
CA GLU A 60 -9.16 -4.47 2.03
C GLU A 60 -9.80 -3.42 2.94
N GLU A 61 -11.10 -3.19 2.76
CA GLU A 61 -11.95 -2.36 3.63
C GLU A 61 -12.11 -3.08 4.97
N GLY A 62 -11.00 -3.28 5.67
CA GLY A 62 -10.93 -3.69 7.07
C GLY A 62 -10.45 -2.49 7.85
N ALA A 63 -11.32 -1.91 8.68
CA ALA A 63 -10.97 -0.85 9.60
C ALA A 63 -9.73 -1.24 10.43
N GLY A 64 -8.54 -0.76 10.02
CA GLY A 64 -7.29 -0.98 10.75
C GLY A 64 -6.05 -1.27 9.93
N SER A 65 -6.14 -1.62 8.63
CA SER A 65 -4.93 -1.79 7.81
C SER A 65 -4.43 -0.43 7.29
N VAL A 66 -3.15 -0.13 7.53
CA VAL A 66 -2.49 1.07 6.99
C VAL A 66 -1.79 0.67 5.70
N ASP A 67 -2.13 1.32 4.59
CA ASP A 67 -1.39 1.17 3.34
C ASP A 67 0.03 1.74 3.50
N VAL A 68 1.00 0.84 3.68
CA VAL A 68 2.41 1.17 3.90
C VAL A 68 3.03 1.82 2.65
N ALA A 69 2.59 1.45 1.45
CA ALA A 69 3.13 2.01 0.21
C ALA A 69 2.70 3.47 0.05
N SER A 70 1.41 3.77 0.24
CA SER A 70 0.89 5.14 0.23
C SER A 70 1.47 5.99 1.37
N LEU A 71 1.62 5.41 2.57
CA LEU A 71 2.27 6.09 3.69
C LEU A 71 3.71 6.49 3.34
N ARG A 72 4.50 5.56 2.78
CA ARG A 72 5.88 5.82 2.37
C ARG A 72 5.96 6.96 1.36
N GLN A 73 5.15 6.88 0.29
CA GLN A 73 5.12 7.92 -0.73
C GLN A 73 4.79 9.29 -0.13
N ARG A 74 3.81 9.36 0.79
CA ARG A 74 3.44 10.61 1.45
C ARG A 74 4.60 11.17 2.28
N LEU A 75 5.36 10.34 2.98
CA LEU A 75 6.53 10.77 3.76
C LEU A 75 7.66 11.30 2.86
N GLU A 76 7.92 10.64 1.75
CA GLU A 76 8.90 11.08 0.75
C GLU A 76 8.52 12.45 0.15
N LEU A 77 7.23 12.64 -0.16
CA LEU A 77 6.70 13.91 -0.66
C LEU A 77 6.76 15.03 0.39
N VAL A 78 6.48 14.72 1.67
CA VAL A 78 6.62 15.69 2.78
C VAL A 78 8.06 16.18 2.88
N ASP A 79 9.04 15.27 2.88
CA ASP A 79 10.45 15.64 2.95
C ASP A 79 10.89 16.49 1.74
N LEU A 80 10.46 16.10 0.54
CA LEU A 80 10.72 16.89 -0.67
C LEU A 80 10.11 18.29 -0.59
N ALA A 81 8.85 18.41 -0.16
CA ALA A 81 8.17 19.69 -0.04
C ALA A 81 8.84 20.63 0.97
N VAL A 82 9.28 20.09 2.11
CA VAL A 82 9.99 20.86 3.14
C VAL A 82 11.36 21.33 2.63
N ARG A 83 12.15 20.43 2.02
CA ARG A 83 13.48 20.78 1.50
C ARG A 83 13.43 21.81 0.37
N THR A 84 12.45 21.70 -0.51
CA THR A 84 12.33 22.58 -1.68
C THR A 84 11.59 23.87 -1.39
N SER A 85 10.79 23.92 -0.31
CA SER A 85 9.84 25.01 -0.07
C SER A 85 8.96 25.28 -1.29
N ALA A 86 8.62 24.24 -2.05
CA ALA A 86 7.82 24.37 -3.26
C ALA A 86 6.40 24.90 -2.93
N PRO A 87 5.80 25.73 -3.79
CA PRO A 87 4.44 26.19 -3.62
C PRO A 87 3.45 25.03 -3.83
N LEU A 88 2.57 24.82 -2.85
CA LEU A 88 1.56 23.76 -2.85
C LEU A 88 0.14 24.33 -2.84
N THR A 89 -0.77 23.57 -3.43
CA THR A 89 -2.21 23.81 -3.38
C THR A 89 -2.82 23.38 -2.05
N THR A 90 -4.05 23.82 -1.79
CA THR A 90 -4.79 23.42 -0.58
C THR A 90 -5.06 21.91 -0.54
N ALA A 91 -5.27 21.27 -1.70
CA ALA A 91 -5.50 19.83 -1.79
C ALA A 91 -4.23 19.02 -1.46
N GLU A 92 -3.08 19.43 -2.03
CA GLU A 92 -1.79 18.78 -1.75
C GLU A 92 -1.41 18.93 -0.29
N VAL A 93 -1.54 20.13 0.30
CA VAL A 93 -1.29 20.31 1.74
C VAL A 93 -2.23 19.45 2.59
N THR A 94 -3.50 19.31 2.19
CA THR A 94 -4.46 18.44 2.89
C THR A 94 -4.01 16.99 2.85
N HIS A 95 -3.53 16.52 1.70
CA HIS A 95 -2.99 15.17 1.55
C HIS A 95 -1.73 14.97 2.40
N LEU A 96 -0.76 15.90 2.35
CA LEU A 96 0.51 15.79 3.06
C LEU A 96 0.34 15.88 4.59
N LEU A 97 -0.45 16.84 5.10
CA LEU A 97 -0.76 16.98 6.52
C LEU A 97 -1.75 15.91 7.03
N GLY A 98 -2.47 15.23 6.13
CA GLY A 98 -3.59 14.36 6.49
C GLY A 98 -4.76 15.09 7.17
N ALA A 99 -4.84 16.42 7.02
CA ALA A 99 -5.93 17.25 7.54
C ALA A 99 -6.06 18.52 6.69
N ARG A 100 -7.31 18.99 6.54
CA ARG A 100 -7.59 20.22 5.80
C ARG A 100 -7.14 21.44 6.63
N PRO A 101 -6.33 22.35 6.07
CA PRO A 101 -5.94 23.57 6.78
C PRO A 101 -7.15 24.47 7.06
N GLY A 102 -7.39 24.81 8.32
CA GLY A 102 -8.48 25.69 8.76
C GLY A 102 -8.08 27.16 8.95
N ALA A 103 -6.79 27.46 9.04
CA ALA A 103 -6.25 28.78 9.31
C ALA A 103 -5.07 29.11 8.37
N PRO A 104 -4.65 30.39 8.25
CA PRO A 104 -3.51 30.77 7.40
C PRO A 104 -2.16 30.14 7.81
N VAL A 105 -2.03 29.71 9.07
CA VAL A 105 -0.91 28.93 9.58
C VAL A 105 -1.49 27.75 10.34
N VAL A 106 -1.05 26.54 10.03
CA VAL A 106 -1.49 25.30 10.69
C VAL A 106 -0.26 24.46 11.00
N GLU A 107 -0.17 24.00 12.24
CA GLU A 107 0.88 23.10 12.70
C GLU A 107 0.28 21.74 13.08
N ARG A 108 0.91 20.66 12.63
CA ARG A 108 0.50 19.30 12.99
C ARG A 108 1.70 18.37 12.97
N GLY A 109 1.93 17.65 14.07
CA GLY A 109 2.96 16.61 14.14
C GLY A 109 4.36 17.11 13.76
N GLY A 110 4.70 18.36 14.09
CA GLY A 110 5.99 18.96 13.73
C GLY A 110 6.11 19.41 12.27
N LEU A 111 5.00 19.50 11.51
CA LEU A 111 4.95 20.17 10.21
C LEU A 111 4.15 21.46 10.32
N LEU A 112 4.70 22.55 9.79
CA LEU A 112 4.05 23.85 9.69
C LEU A 112 3.69 24.15 8.24
N ALA A 113 2.41 24.37 7.98
CA ALA A 113 1.88 24.83 6.71
C ALA A 113 1.49 26.31 6.82
N ARG A 114 2.10 27.15 5.99
CA ARG A 114 1.81 28.59 5.93
C ARG A 114 1.25 28.99 4.57
N ARG A 115 0.10 29.67 4.57
CA ARG A 115 -0.51 30.22 3.37
C ARG A 115 0.22 31.49 2.93
N ARG A 116 0.69 31.52 1.68
CA ARG A 116 1.32 32.68 1.03
C ARG A 116 0.36 33.45 0.12
N GLY A 117 -0.67 32.79 -0.40
CA GLY A 117 -1.66 33.37 -1.30
C GLY A 117 -2.92 32.52 -1.41
N ARG A 118 -3.79 32.82 -2.37
CA ARG A 118 -4.95 31.96 -2.66
C ARG A 118 -4.44 30.63 -3.21
N ASN A 119 -4.74 29.53 -2.52
CA ASN A 119 -4.27 28.19 -2.89
C ASN A 119 -2.74 28.07 -3.05
N VAL A 120 -1.97 28.90 -2.35
CA VAL A 120 -0.51 28.79 -2.32
C VAL A 120 -0.06 28.65 -0.87
N TRP A 121 0.54 27.51 -0.58
CA TRP A 121 1.01 27.12 0.73
C TRP A 121 2.48 26.68 0.67
N ILE A 122 3.19 26.86 1.78
CA ILE A 122 4.57 26.40 1.94
C ILE A 122 4.61 25.53 3.19
N LEU A 123 5.20 24.34 3.06
CA LEU A 123 5.49 23.45 4.17
C LEU A 123 6.89 23.70 4.72
N SER A 124 7.02 23.59 6.04
CA SER A 124 8.26 23.72 6.78
C SER A 124 8.20 22.82 8.01
N ARG A 125 9.33 22.54 8.66
CA ARG A 125 9.34 21.84 9.93
C ARG A 125 8.87 22.81 11.04
N GLY A 126 8.02 22.32 11.94
CA GLY A 126 7.60 23.04 13.14
C GLY A 126 8.82 23.34 14.00
N GLY A 127 9.00 24.61 14.35
CA GLY A 127 10.19 25.12 15.03
C GLY A 127 11.19 25.90 14.16
N ASP A 128 11.16 25.74 12.83
CA ASP A 128 12.11 26.44 11.93
C ASP A 128 11.69 27.89 11.62
N GLY A 129 10.50 28.29 12.08
CA GLY A 129 9.97 29.65 11.95
C GLY A 129 10.35 30.54 13.13
N HIS A 130 11.59 31.06 13.15
CA HIS A 130 12.05 32.15 14.03
C HIS A 130 11.57 32.06 15.50
N GLY A 131 12.09 31.09 16.25
CA GLY A 131 12.32 31.21 17.69
C GLY A 131 13.82 31.00 17.90
N THR A 132 14.58 31.94 18.44
CA THR A 132 14.87 31.92 19.88
C THR A 132 14.55 30.55 20.46
N ALA A 133 15.58 29.72 20.63
CA ALA A 133 15.51 28.50 21.41
C ALA A 133 14.87 28.87 22.76
N ALA A 134 13.56 28.69 22.86
CA ALA A 134 12.86 28.77 24.12
C ALA A 134 13.30 27.53 24.88
N HIS A 135 14.34 27.75 25.69
CA HIS A 135 14.74 26.93 26.81
C HIS A 135 13.54 26.18 27.38
N PHE A 136 13.45 24.90 27.06
CA PHE A 136 12.66 23.97 27.84
C PHE A 136 13.39 23.79 29.18
N HIS A 137 13.19 24.75 30.10
CA HIS A 137 13.62 24.59 31.47
C HIS A 137 12.71 23.57 32.13
N GLU A 138 13.16 22.31 32.12
CA GLU A 138 12.67 21.28 33.02
C GLU A 138 13.07 21.70 34.45
N THR A 139 12.13 22.30 35.19
CA THR A 139 12.30 22.52 36.63
C THR A 139 12.23 21.18 37.35
N PRO A 140 13.29 20.73 38.05
CA PRO A 140 13.18 19.56 38.91
C PRO A 140 12.24 19.90 40.07
N ARG A 141 11.15 19.13 40.19
CA ARG A 141 10.27 19.18 41.36
C ARG A 141 11.09 18.81 42.59
N ARG A 142 11.49 19.83 43.37
CA ARG A 142 12.00 19.64 44.73
C ARG A 142 10.95 18.90 45.53
N ARG A 143 11.24 17.64 45.86
CA ARG A 143 10.59 16.94 46.97
C ARG A 143 11.10 17.57 48.26
N PHE A 144 10.18 18.06 49.08
CA PHE A 144 10.34 18.15 50.52
C PHE A 144 9.48 17.05 51.14
#